data_AF-A0A1A6G3H4-F1
#
_entry.id   AF-A0A1A6G3H4-F1
#
_cell.length_a   1.000
_cell.length_b   1.000
_cell.length_c   1.000
_cell.angle_alpha   90.00
_cell.angle_beta   90.00
_cell.angle_gamma   90.00
#
_symmetry.space_group_name_H-M   'P 1'
#
loop_
_entity.id
_entity.type
_entity.pdbx_description
1 polymer ?
#
loop_
_entity_poly.entity_id
_entity_poly.type
_entity_poly.pdbx_seq_one_letter_code
_entity_poly.pdbx_strand_id
1 'polypeptide(L)' 'MEGFLTGDKIISYNACAAQMFFFAAFATIESFILAAMAFDRHAAVCKPLHYCTTMTSTMCVL' A
#
# COMPACT_ATOMS: atom_id res chain seq x y z
N MET A 1 22.73 7.72 23.35
CA MET A 1 21.85 6.53 23.31
C MET A 1 20.48 7.04 23.68
N GLU A 2 19.64 7.26 22.67
CA GLU A 2 18.29 7.82 22.79
C GLU A 2 17.52 7.04 23.85
N GLY A 3 17.33 7.64 25.02
CA GLY A 3 16.64 7.04 26.15
C GLY A 3 15.23 6.70 25.72
N PHE A 4 14.94 5.40 25.58
CA PHE A 4 13.62 4.87 25.31
C PHE A 4 12.66 5.40 26.38
N LEU A 5 11.84 6.38 25.98
CA LEU A 5 10.89 7.15 26.79
C LEU A 5 10.20 6.26 27.85
N THR A 6 10.78 6.23 29.05
CA THR A 6 10.27 5.55 30.23
C THR A 6 9.53 6.57 31.08
N GLY A 7 8.53 7.21 30.49
CA GLY A 7 7.51 7.98 31.19
C GLY A 7 6.18 7.40 30.74
N ASP A 8 5.28 7.12 31.68
CA ASP A 8 3.98 6.50 31.42
C ASP A 8 3.33 7.03 30.13
N LYS A 9 3.46 6.25 29.05
CA LYS A 9 2.89 6.56 27.72
C LYS A 9 1.42 6.19 27.75
N ILE A 10 0.63 6.86 28.60
CA ILE A 10 -0.82 6.75 28.56
C ILE A 10 -1.26 7.51 27.31
N ILE A 11 -1.43 6.77 26.23
CA ILE A 11 -1.95 7.32 24.98
C ILE A 11 -3.42 7.69 25.21
N SER A 12 -3.81 8.90 24.80
CA SER A 12 -5.22 9.28 24.82
C SER A 12 -6.01 8.34 23.91
N TYR A 13 -7.27 8.05 24.27
CA TYR A 13 -8.16 7.22 23.47
C TYR A 13 -8.19 7.65 21.99
N ASN A 14 -8.19 8.95 21.72
CA ASN A 14 -8.18 9.50 20.37
C ASN A 14 -6.88 9.19 19.62
N ALA A 15 -5.73 9.19 20.31
CA ALA A 15 -4.45 8.84 19.72
C ALA A 15 -4.35 7.34 19.42
N CYS A 16 -4.90 6.49 20.30
CA CYS A 16 -5.01 5.04 20.07
C CYS A 16 -5.90 4.76 18.85
N ALA A 17 -7.09 5.38 18.79
CA ALA A 17 -8.03 5.23 17.69
C ALA A 17 -7.42 5.68 16.36
N ALA A 18 -6.71 6.82 16.35
CA ALA A 18 -6.00 7.30 15.16
C ALA A 18 -4.90 6.31 14.72
N GLN A 19 -4.10 5.78 15.64
CA GLN A 19 -3.06 4.79 15.30
C GLN A 19 -3.64 3.52 14.68
N MET A 20 -4.70 2.97 15.29
CA MET A 20 -5.41 1.81 14.77
C MET A 20 -5.97 2.07 13.37
N PHE A 21 -6.58 3.24 13.16
CA PHE A 21 -7.14 3.64 11.86
C PHE A 21 -6.06 3.72 10.78
N PHE A 22 -4.96 4.45 11.04
CA PHE A 22 -3.86 4.56 10.09
C PHE A 22 -3.24 3.20 9.80
N PHE A 23 -3.00 2.39 10.84
CA PHE A 23 -2.45 1.05 10.66
C PHE A 23 -3.33 0.17 9.75
N ALA A 24 -4.64 0.14 9.99
CA ALA A 24 -5.57 -0.59 9.15
C ALA A 24 -5.62 -0.04 7.71
N ALA A 25 -5.62 1.28 7.54
CA ALA A 25 -5.58 1.92 6.24
C ALA A 25 -4.29 1.57 5.46
N PHE A 26 -3.13 1.66 6.09
CA PHE A 26 -1.86 1.26 5.47
C PHE A 26 -1.84 -0.23 5.12
N ALA A 27 -2.27 -1.11 6.04
CA ALA A 27 -2.31 -2.55 5.79
C ALA A 27 -3.23 -2.91 4.62
N THR A 28 -4.39 -2.26 4.51
CA THR A 28 -5.29 -2.45 3.36
C THR A 28 -4.68 -1.93 2.08
N ILE A 29 -4.12 -0.72 2.06
CA ILE A 29 -3.44 -0.14 0.88
C ILE A 29 -2.31 -1.06 0.40
N GLU A 30 -1.44 -1.52 1.29
CA GLU A 30 -0.35 -2.45 0.95
C GLU A 30 -0.89 -3.75 0.36
N SER A 31 -1.97 -4.30 0.93
CA SER A 31 -2.63 -5.50 0.40
C SER A 31 -3.22 -5.26 -1.00
N PHE A 32 -3.84 -4.10 -1.24
CA PHE A 32 -4.34 -3.71 -2.56
C PHE A 32 -3.21 -3.52 -3.57
N ILE A 33 -2.09 -2.91 -3.17
CA ILE A 33 -0.91 -2.74 -4.04
C ILE A 33 -0.33 -4.11 -4.41
N LEU A 34 -0.16 -5.01 -3.44
CA LEU A 34 0.30 -6.38 -3.71
C LEU A 34 -0.66 -7.12 -4.65
N ALA A 35 -1.98 -7.01 -4.42
CA ALA A 35 -2.98 -7.59 -5.30
C ALA A 35 -2.94 -7.00 -6.71
N ALA A 36 -2.77 -5.69 -6.84
CA ALA A 36 -2.63 -5.01 -8.12
C ALA A 36 -1.36 -5.47 -8.86
N MET A 37 -0.20 -5.55 -8.18
CA MET A 37 1.05 -6.06 -8.77
C MET A 37 0.93 -7.54 -9.19
N ALA A 38 0.21 -8.35 -8.42
CA ALA A 38 -0.08 -9.73 -8.81
C ALA A 38 -1.01 -9.78 -10.04
N PHE A 39 -2.09 -8.99 -10.03
CA PHE A 39 -3.03 -8.90 -11.15
C PHE A 39 -2.34 -8.43 -12.44
N ASP A 40 -1.47 -7.44 -12.34
CA ASP A 40 -0.62 -6.92 -13.42
C ASP A 40 0.21 -8.04 -14.06
N ARG A 41 0.91 -8.84 -13.24
CA ARG A 41 1.66 -10.02 -13.70
C ARG A 41 0.75 -11.09 -14.32
N HIS A 42 -0.41 -11.35 -13.73
CA HIS A 42 -1.39 -12.30 -14.28
C HIS A 42 -1.93 -11.82 -15.64
N ALA A 43 -2.21 -10.52 -15.78
CA ALA A 43 -2.69 -9.92 -17.02
C ALA A 43 -1.62 -9.99 -18.13
N ALA A 44 -0.36 -9.71 -17.79
CA ALA A 44 0.78 -9.84 -18.71
C ALA A 44 0.95 -11.27 -19.24
N VAL A 45 0.73 -12.29 -18.40
CA VAL A 45 0.85 -13.71 -18.78
C VAL A 45 -0.36 -14.22 -19.56
N CYS A 46 -1.58 -13.90 -19.10
CA CYS A 46 -2.81 -14.42 -19.71
C CYS A 46 -3.21 -13.68 -21.01
N LYS A 47 -2.78 -12.43 -21.19
CA LYS A 47 -3.12 -11.58 -22.34
C LYS A 47 -1.91 -10.74 -22.81
N PRO A 48 -0.80 -11.35 -23.24
CA PRO A 48 0.44 -10.64 -23.59
C PRO A 48 0.23 -9.57 -24.68
N LEU A 49 -0.68 -9.81 -25.64
CA LEU A 49 -0.94 -8.86 -26.73
C LEU A 49 -1.79 -7.65 -26.32
N HIS A 50 -2.73 -7.81 -25.38
CA HIS A 50 -3.66 -6.76 -24.94
C HIS A 50 -3.10 -5.92 -23.78
N TYR A 51 -2.22 -6.53 -23.00
CA TYR A 51 -1.46 -5.88 -21.95
C TYR A 51 -0.40 -4.92 -22.52
N CYS A 52 0.39 -5.35 -23.51
CA CYS A 52 1.33 -4.45 -24.21
C CYS A 52 0.60 -3.31 -24.96
N THR A 53 -0.54 -3.54 -25.60
CA THR A 53 -1.24 -2.43 -26.28
C THR A 53 -1.82 -1.39 -25.31
N THR A 54 -2.11 -1.76 -24.06
CA THR A 54 -2.57 -0.81 -23.03
C THR A 54 -1.41 -0.15 -22.28
N MET A 55 -0.32 -0.88 -22.04
CA MET A 55 0.82 -0.43 -21.23
C MET A 55 1.86 0.40 -22.03
N THR A 56 1.92 0.30 -23.37
CA THR A 56 3.10 0.75 -24.12
C THR A 56 2.97 2.08 -24.87
N SER A 57 2.16 3.05 -24.44
CA SER A 57 2.39 4.44 -24.91
C SER A 57 1.73 5.55 -24.10
N THR A 58 0.50 5.36 -23.62
CA THR A 58 -0.27 6.50 -23.08
C THR A 58 0.10 6.87 -21.63
N MET A 59 0.68 5.94 -20.86
CA MET A 59 1.01 6.15 -19.44
C MET A 59 2.48 6.56 -19.20
N CYS A 60 3.35 6.47 -20.21
CA CYS A 60 4.79 6.81 -20.09
C CYS A 60 5.13 8.17 -20.72
N VAL A 61 4.12 8.96 -21.10
CA VAL A 61 4.27 10.27 -21.79
C VAL A 61 3.65 11.43 -20.99
N LEU A 62 3.21 11.22 -19.75
CA LEU A 62 2.80 12.32 -18.86
C LEU A 62 3.74 12.48 -17.67
#